data_AF-A0A7Y0B541-F1
#
_entry.id   AF-A0A7Y0B541-F1
#
_cell.length_a   1.000
_cell.length_b   1.000
_cell.length_c   1.000
_cell.angle_alpha   90.00
_cell.angle_beta   90.00
_cell.angle_gamma   90.00
#
_symmetry.space_group_name_H-M   'P 1'
#
loop_
_entity.id
_entity.type
_entity.pdbx_description
1 polymer ?
#
loop_
_entity_poly.entity_id
_entity_poly.type
_entity_poly.pdbx_seq_one_letter_code
_entity_poly.pdbx_strand_id
1 'polypeptide(L)' 'MGAILSGAGFLDGPRNKGQIQADAWNWDERMEELAALKVSNPETFDRLSPTVRMSLGYYEQDKKLAAEHGRDVTNGGK' A
#
# COMPACT_ATOMS: atom_id res chain seq x y z
N MET A 1 6.25 -44.40 19.70
CA MET A 1 5.60 -43.99 18.44
C MET A 1 4.80 -42.74 18.78
N GLY A 2 5.17 -41.51 18.45
CA GLY A 2 5.79 -40.97 17.24
C GLY A 2 4.96 -39.73 16.95
N ALA A 3 5.57 -38.55 17.03
CA ALA A 3 4.94 -37.24 17.18
C ALA A 3 3.76 -36.99 16.23
N ILE A 4 2.64 -36.51 16.78
CA ILE A 4 1.56 -35.89 16.03
C ILE A 4 2.15 -34.60 15.46
N LEU A 5 2.40 -34.61 14.15
CA LEU A 5 2.93 -33.49 13.38
C LEU A 5 2.05 -32.26 13.56
N SER A 6 2.58 -31.34 14.35
CA SER A 6 2.59 -29.89 14.17
C SER A 6 1.66 -29.32 13.10
N GLY A 7 0.61 -28.65 13.59
CA GLY A 7 0.36 -27.24 13.27
C GLY A 7 0.51 -26.80 11.82
N ALA A 8 -0.49 -27.07 10.99
CA ALA A 8 -0.66 -26.39 9.70
C ALA A 8 -2.13 -26.02 9.41
N GLY A 9 -2.97 -25.90 10.45
CA GLY A 9 -4.41 -25.64 10.29
C GLY A 9 -4.99 -24.51 11.13
N PHE A 10 -4.16 -23.75 11.88
CA PHE A 10 -4.64 -22.76 12.86
C PHE A 10 -4.15 -21.33 12.60
N LEU A 11 -3.71 -21.02 11.38
CA LEU A 11 -3.31 -19.65 10.99
C LEU A 11 -4.13 -19.07 9.84
N ASP A 12 -5.12 -19.80 9.30
CA ASP A 12 -6.12 -19.23 8.39
C ASP A 12 -7.33 -18.72 9.19
N GLY A 13 -7.11 -17.70 10.03
CA GLY A 13 -8.16 -16.69 10.20
C GLY A 13 -8.38 -16.03 8.83
N PRO A 14 -9.60 -15.56 8.48
CA PRO A 14 -9.86 -14.99 7.16
C PRO A 14 -8.80 -13.94 6.88
N ARG A 15 -7.90 -14.25 5.95
CA ARG A 15 -6.73 -13.43 5.63
C ARG A 15 -7.25 -12.09 5.16
N ASN A 16 -7.33 -11.15 6.09
CA ASN A 16 -7.72 -9.79 5.82
C ASN A 16 -6.51 -9.10 5.18
N LYS A 17 -6.11 -9.57 3.98
CA LYS A 17 -4.95 -9.07 3.23
C LYS A 17 -5.06 -7.56 3.02
N GLY A 18 -6.29 -7.08 2.77
CA GLY A 18 -6.60 -5.66 2.70
C GLY A 18 -6.32 -4.93 4.02
N GLN A 19 -6.63 -5.53 5.16
CA GLN A 19 -6.33 -4.95 6.47
C GLN A 19 -4.82 -4.95 6.78
N ILE A 20 -4.07 -5.99 6.39
CA ILE A 20 -2.60 -6.00 6.55
C ILE A 20 -1.94 -4.93 5.66
N GLN A 21 -2.41 -4.76 4.41
CA GLN A 21 -1.94 -3.67 3.54
C GLN A 21 -2.34 -2.28 4.07
N ALA A 22 -3.57 -2.12 4.55
CA ALA A 22 -4.04 -0.89 5.17
C ALA A 22 -3.26 -0.55 6.44
N ASP A 23 -2.85 -1.54 7.23
CA ASP A 23 -2.04 -1.33 8.43
C ASP A 23 -0.57 -0.99 8.10
N ALA A 24 -0.04 -1.56 7.02
CA ALA A 24 1.28 -1.26 6.49
C ALA A 24 1.33 0.07 5.72
N TRP A 25 0.18 0.68 5.43
CA TRP A 25 0.13 1.98 4.76
C TRP A 25 0.84 3.03 5.60
N ASN A 26 1.75 3.75 4.95
CA ASN A 26 2.46 4.88 5.52
C ASN A 26 2.55 5.98 4.47
N TRP A 27 2.44 7.22 4.94
CA TRP A 27 2.60 8.38 4.10
C TRP A 27 4.05 8.50 3.63
N ASP A 28 4.23 8.72 2.33
CA ASP A 28 5.54 8.96 1.73
C ASP A 28 5.50 10.29 0.98
N GLU A 29 6.27 11.26 1.49
CA GLU A 29 6.37 12.61 0.94
C GLU A 29 6.68 12.58 -0.56
N ARG A 30 7.61 11.73 -0.99
CA ARG A 30 8.05 11.66 -2.38
C ARG A 30 6.95 11.09 -3.28
N MET A 31 6.12 10.20 -2.75
CA MET A 31 4.98 9.66 -3.50
C MET A 31 3.84 10.68 -3.62
N GLU A 32 3.60 11.50 -2.59
CA GLU A 32 2.66 12.62 -2.70
C GLU A 32 3.16 13.70 -3.66
N GLU A 33 4.46 14.01 -3.67
CA GLU A 33 5.07 14.90 -4.65
C GLU A 33 4.93 14.34 -6.07
N LEU A 34 5.12 13.03 -6.27
CA LEU A 34 4.88 12.35 -7.55
C LEU A 34 3.41 12.37 -7.96
N ALA A 35 2.48 12.21 -7.01
CA ALA A 35 1.04 12.36 -7.27
C ALA A 35 0.70 13.79 -7.70
N ALA A 36 1.26 14.79 -7.02
CA ALA A 36 1.11 16.20 -7.39
C ALA A 36 1.75 16.50 -8.75
N LEU A 37 2.88 15.88 -9.08
CA LEU A 37 3.54 15.99 -10.38
C LEU A 37 2.68 15.40 -11.50
N LYS A 38 2.06 14.23 -11.29
CA LYS A 38 1.14 13.60 -12.24
C LYS A 38 -0.06 14.50 -12.57
N VAL A 39 -0.57 15.24 -11.59
CA VAL A 39 -1.69 16.18 -11.77
C VAL A 39 -1.25 17.49 -12.42
N SER A 40 -0.13 18.07 -11.95
CA SER A 40 0.33 19.38 -12.40
C SER A 40 1.04 19.35 -13.76
N ASN A 41 1.81 18.29 -14.03
CA ASN A 41 2.66 18.15 -15.22
C ASN A 41 2.64 16.70 -15.73
N PRO A 42 1.52 16.24 -16.31
CA PRO A 42 1.37 14.86 -16.77
C PRO A 42 2.43 14.45 -17.80
N GLU A 43 2.87 15.37 -18.68
CA GLU A 43 3.92 15.08 -19.67
C GLU A 43 5.28 14.75 -19.02
N THR A 44 5.64 15.47 -17.96
CA THR A 44 6.88 15.21 -17.22
C THR A 44 6.78 13.88 -16.46
N PHE A 45 5.60 13.60 -15.89
CA PHE A 45 5.33 12.33 -15.24
C PHE A 45 5.43 11.15 -16.21
N ASP A 46 4.91 11.27 -17.43
CA ASP A 46 4.96 10.20 -18.44
C ASP A 46 6.37 9.89 -18.94
N ARG A 47 7.28 10.86 -18.86
CA ARG A 47 8.71 10.67 -19.17
C ARG A 47 9.47 9.95 -18.05
N LEU A 48 8.89 9.79 -16.87
CA LEU A 48 9.51 9.03 -15.79
C LEU A 48 9.61 7.54 -16.13
N SER A 49 10.57 6.88 -15.49
CA SER A 49 10.75 5.44 -15.61
C SER A 49 9.43 4.71 -15.29
N PRO A 50 9.05 3.68 -16.08
CA PRO A 50 7.87 2.87 -15.81
C PRO A 50 7.80 2.34 -14.37
N THR A 51 8.96 2.01 -13.78
CA THR A 51 9.04 1.57 -12.38
C THR A 51 8.52 2.62 -11.41
N VAL A 52 8.90 3.89 -11.60
CA VAL A 52 8.45 5.00 -10.72
C VAL A 52 6.94 5.21 -10.85
N ARG A 53 6.42 5.13 -12.08
CA ARG A 53 4.97 5.25 -12.33
C ARG A 53 4.19 4.08 -11.72
N MET A 54 4.73 2.86 -11.79
CA MET A 54 4.14 1.69 -11.13
C MET A 54 4.16 1.83 -9.60
N SER A 55 5.28 2.30 -9.02
CA SER A 55 5.37 2.55 -7.58
C SER A 55 4.32 3.56 -7.11
N LEU A 56 4.08 4.64 -7.88
CA LEU A 56 2.99 5.57 -7.57
C LEU A 56 1.63 4.89 -7.63
N GLY A 57 1.38 4.04 -8.63
CA GLY A 57 0.13 3.29 -8.74
C GLY A 57 -0.14 2.37 -7.55
N TYR A 58 0.88 1.64 -7.07
CA TYR A 58 0.77 0.83 -5.85
C TYR A 58 0.52 1.69 -4.61
N TYR A 59 1.21 2.82 -4.49
CA TYR A 59 1.01 3.77 -3.38
C TYR A 59 -0.41 4.34 -3.36
N GLU A 60 -0.95 4.78 -4.51
CA GLU A 60 -2.33 5.28 -4.64
C GLU A 60 -3.35 4.18 -4.29
N GLN A 61 -3.07 2.93 -4.67
CA GLN A 61 -3.91 1.77 -4.33
C GLN A 61 -3.89 1.48 -2.82
N ASP A 62 -2.71 1.42 -2.20
CA ASP A 62 -2.58 1.20 -0.76
C ASP A 62 -3.22 2.34 0.04
N LYS A 63 -3.10 3.59 -0.43
CA LYS A 63 -3.80 4.76 0.13
C LYS A 63 -5.32 4.61 0.07
N LYS A 64 -5.85 4.14 -1.05
CA LYS A 64 -7.29 3.88 -1.18
C LYS A 64 -7.75 2.78 -0.22
N LEU A 65 -7.00 1.68 -0.12
CA LEU A 65 -7.29 0.58 0.79
C LEU A 65 -7.25 1.04 2.26
N ALA A 66 -6.24 1.82 2.64
CA ALA A 66 -6.15 2.40 3.98
C ALA A 66 -7.37 3.27 4.31
N ALA A 67 -7.80 4.14 3.38
CA ALA A 67 -8.99 4.96 3.55
C ALA A 67 -10.27 4.12 3.67
N GLU A 68 -10.43 3.07 2.85
CA GLU A 68 -11.56 2.13 2.91
C GLU A 68 -11.62 1.38 4.24
N HIS A 69 -10.47 1.13 4.86
CA HIS A 69 -10.34 0.51 6.18
C HIS A 69 -10.37 1.52 7.35
N GLY A 70 -10.62 2.81 7.09
CA GLY A 70 -10.78 3.84 8.11
C GLY A 70 -9.48 4.39 8.71
N ARG A 71 -8.32 4.15 8.08
CA ARG A 71 -7.06 4.81 8.43
C ARG A 71 -7.06 6.26 7.94
N ASP A 72 -6.43 7.15 8.71
CA ASP A 72 -6.14 8.51 8.23
C ASP A 72 -5.09 8.42 7.13
N VAL A 73 -5.45 8.89 5.94
CA VAL A 73 -4.58 8.89 4.75
C VAL A 73 -4.08 10.28 4.36
N THR A 74 -4.45 11.27 5.16
CA THR A 74 -4.28 12.70 4.87
C THR A 74 -3.03 13.27 5.49
N ASN A 75 -2.58 12.71 6.62
CA ASN A 75 -1.39 13.17 7.31
C ASN A 75 -0.46 11.99 7.58
N GLY A 76 0.77 12.06 7.06
CA GLY A 76 1.87 11.25 7.61
C GLY A 76 1.97 11.57 9.09
N GLY A 77 1.64 10.58 9.93
CA GLY A 77 1.48 10.76 11.36
C GLY A 77 2.60 11.61 11.94
N LYS A 78 2.22 12.79 12.44
CA LYS A 78 3.12 13.69 13.14
C LYS A 78 3.27 13.27 14.60
#